data_AF-A0A1B9RTP5-F1
#
_entry.id   AF-A0A1B9RTP5-F1
#
_cell.length_a   1.000
_cell.length_b   1.000
_cell.length_c   1.000
_cell.angle_alpha   90.00
_cell.angle_beta   90.00
_cell.angle_gamma   90.00
#
_symmetry.space_group_name_H-M   'P 1'
#
loop_
_entity.id
_entity.type
_entity.pdbx_description
1 polymer ?
#
loop_
_entity_poly.entity_id
_entity_poly.type
_entity_poly.pdbx_seq_one_letter_code
_entity_poly.pdbx_strand_id
1 'polypeptide(L)'
;MAKYISETVAWVADPDRIAKTLCGSLSDCALSVEIDGPDQVLNFGDGRAIIKPNVCGLHLRVEAEDPLTFFGIRSLLQVSLSRATNDQSGRLEWHAASGELFDVLGRRARRTGGC
;
A
#
# COMPACT_ATOMS: atom_id res chain seq x y z
N MET A 1 2.36 14.85 12.89
CA MET A 1 3.05 14.96 11.57
C MET A 1 3.89 13.71 11.43
N ALA A 2 3.69 12.91 10.37
CA ALA A 2 4.32 11.59 10.25
C ALA A 2 5.85 11.69 10.23
N LYS A 3 6.52 10.92 11.09
CA LYS A 3 7.99 10.89 11.21
C LYS A 3 8.60 9.75 10.40
N TYR A 4 7.85 8.68 10.21
CA TYR A 4 8.27 7.49 9.48
C TYR A 4 7.37 7.31 8.27
N ILE A 5 7.96 7.35 7.08
CA ILE A 5 7.24 7.17 5.83
C ILE A 5 8.02 6.21 4.94
N SER A 6 7.34 5.17 4.46
CA SER A 6 7.88 4.29 3.43
C SER A 6 6.83 3.86 2.44
N GLU A 7 7.29 3.49 1.27
CA GLU A 7 6.45 3.02 0.18
C GLU A 7 7.08 1.84 -0.54
N THR A 8 6.25 1.09 -1.25
CA THR A 8 6.65 -0.09 -2.02
C THR A 8 5.67 -0.30 -3.18
N VAL A 9 6.10 -1.09 -4.17
CA VAL A 9 5.24 -1.54 -5.28
C VAL A 9 5.17 -3.05 -5.24
N ALA A 10 3.96 -3.58 -5.09
CA ALA A 10 3.67 -4.99 -5.22
C ALA A 10 3.14 -5.28 -6.63
N TRP A 11 3.86 -6.08 -7.40
CA TRP A 11 3.37 -6.55 -8.70
C TRP A 11 2.30 -7.62 -8.48
N VAL A 12 1.06 -7.31 -8.86
CA VAL A 12 -0.09 -8.20 -8.67
C VAL A 12 -0.95 -8.19 -9.92
N ALA A 13 -1.55 -9.34 -10.21
CA ALA A 13 -2.64 -9.40 -11.18
C ALA A 13 -3.90 -8.78 -10.55
N ASP A 14 -4.68 -8.05 -11.36
CA ASP A 14 -5.93 -7.40 -10.94
C ASP A 14 -5.77 -6.50 -9.69
N PRO A 15 -5.01 -5.40 -9.80
CA PRO A 15 -4.66 -4.54 -8.67
C PRO A 15 -5.88 -3.95 -7.97
N ASP A 16 -6.96 -3.63 -8.69
CA ASP A 16 -8.21 -3.12 -8.12
C ASP A 16 -8.88 -4.14 -7.18
N ARG A 17 -8.96 -5.40 -7.60
CA ARG A 17 -9.54 -6.47 -6.76
C ARG A 17 -8.67 -6.74 -5.54
N ILE A 18 -7.35 -6.78 -5.72
CA ILE A 18 -6.42 -7.03 -4.62
C ILE A 18 -6.46 -5.86 -3.62
N ALA A 19 -6.54 -4.60 -4.08
CA ALA A 19 -6.69 -3.44 -3.19
C ALA A 19 -7.94 -3.54 -2.29
N LYS A 20 -9.10 -3.85 -2.89
CA LYS A 20 -10.36 -4.05 -2.15
C LYS A 20 -10.24 -5.20 -1.14
N THR A 21 -9.57 -6.27 -1.52
CA THR A 21 -9.34 -7.44 -0.66
C THR A 21 -8.45 -7.07 0.53
N LEU A 22 -7.35 -6.35 0.31
CA LEU A 22 -6.50 -5.86 1.39
C LEU A 22 -7.28 -4.96 2.34
N CYS A 23 -7.98 -3.96 1.80
CA CYS A 23 -8.74 -3.02 2.61
C CYS A 23 -9.81 -3.72 3.46
N GLY A 24 -10.56 -4.66 2.88
CA GLY A 24 -11.53 -5.46 3.62
C GLY A 24 -10.90 -6.37 4.67
N SER A 25 -9.71 -6.93 4.41
CA SER A 25 -9.01 -7.76 5.41
C SER A 25 -8.43 -6.96 6.58
N LEU A 26 -8.19 -5.66 6.39
CA LEU A 26 -7.56 -4.78 7.37
C LEU A 26 -8.53 -3.83 8.05
N SER A 27 -9.79 -3.78 7.62
CA SER A 27 -10.81 -2.88 8.17
C SER A 27 -11.04 -3.11 9.66
N ASP A 28 -10.98 -4.36 10.12
CA ASP A 28 -11.18 -4.71 11.54
C ASP A 28 -10.02 -4.25 12.43
N CYS A 29 -8.85 -3.98 11.85
CA CYS A 29 -7.69 -3.45 12.55
C CYS A 29 -7.59 -1.92 12.46
N ALA A 30 -8.34 -1.29 11.56
CA ALA A 30 -8.32 0.14 11.33
C ALA A 30 -9.39 0.86 12.16
N LEU A 31 -9.09 2.07 12.63
CA LEU A 31 -10.05 2.97 13.27
C LEU A 31 -11.03 3.55 12.25
N SER A 32 -10.54 3.82 11.03
CA SER A 32 -11.39 4.28 9.93
C SER A 32 -10.82 3.87 8.58
N VAL A 33 -11.71 3.86 7.59
CA VAL A 33 -11.38 3.61 6.19
C VAL A 33 -11.94 4.78 5.37
N GLU A 34 -11.07 5.45 4.64
CA GLU A 34 -11.45 6.50 3.68
C GLU A 34 -11.20 5.98 2.26
N ILE A 35 -12.16 6.20 1.37
CA ILE A 35 -12.09 5.81 -0.04
C ILE A 35 -12.08 7.09 -0.87
N ASP A 36 -10.96 7.37 -1.54
CA ASP A 36 -10.80 8.53 -2.43
C ASP A 36 -10.54 8.04 -3.86
N GLY A 37 -11.62 7.87 -4.62
CA GLY A 37 -11.56 7.27 -5.95
C GLY A 37 -11.02 5.83 -5.89
N PRO A 38 -9.93 5.49 -6.62
CA PRO A 38 -9.30 4.17 -6.55
C PRO A 38 -8.43 3.98 -5.30
N ASP A 39 -8.08 5.07 -4.61
CA ASP A 39 -7.16 5.05 -3.47
C ASP A 39 -7.94 4.72 -2.19
N GLN A 40 -7.37 3.84 -1.37
CA GLN A 40 -7.94 3.42 -0.09
C GLN A 40 -6.99 3.78 1.04
N VAL A 41 -7.49 4.48 2.05
CA VAL A 41 -6.70 4.93 3.21
C VAL A 41 -7.25 4.26 4.47
N LEU A 42 -6.41 3.48 5.13
CA LEU A 42 -6.69 2.82 6.41
C LEU A 42 -6.01 3.62 7.52
N ASN A 43 -6.78 4.15 8.46
CA ASN A 43 -6.27 4.90 9.60
C ASN A 43 -6.19 4.00 10.84
N PHE A 44 -5.04 3.98 11.51
CA PHE A 44 -4.76 3.18 12.72
C PHE A 44 -4.55 4.05 13.96
N GLY A 45 -4.87 5.35 13.90
CA GLY A 45 -4.62 6.33 14.96
C GLY A 45 -3.29 7.03 14.73
N ASP A 46 -2.21 6.44 15.26
CA ASP A 46 -0.85 7.02 15.19
C ASP A 46 -0.14 6.75 13.85
N GLY A 47 -0.86 6.16 12.89
CA GLY A 47 -0.37 5.91 11.54
C GLY A 47 -1.48 5.54 10.57
N ARG A 48 -1.14 5.50 9.28
CA ARG A 48 -2.05 5.14 8.21
C ARG A 48 -1.35 4.33 7.12
N ALA A 49 -2.13 3.50 6.45
CA ALA A 49 -1.76 2.85 5.20
C ALA A 49 -2.54 3.47 4.05
N ILE A 50 -1.88 3.70 2.93
CA ILE A 50 -2.48 4.14 1.67
C ILE A 50 -2.24 3.01 0.67
N ILE A 51 -3.33 2.51 0.09
CA ILE A 51 -3.35 1.44 -0.89
C ILE A 51 -3.85 2.03 -2.20
N LYS A 52 -2.99 2.03 -3.21
CA LYS A 52 -3.25 2.64 -4.51
C LYS A 52 -3.06 1.63 -5.64
N PRO A 53 -4.14 1.21 -6.31
CA PRO A 53 -4.05 0.48 -7.57
C PRO A 53 -3.28 1.29 -8.62
N ASN A 54 -2.43 0.60 -9.38
CA ASN A 54 -1.73 1.13 -10.54
C ASN A 54 -1.76 0.09 -11.66
N VAL A 55 -1.49 0.48 -12.91
CA VAL A 55 -1.73 -0.32 -14.14
C VAL A 55 -1.22 -1.77 -14.06
N CYS A 56 -0.16 -2.03 -13.29
CA CYS A 56 0.44 -3.37 -13.18
C CYS A 56 0.73 -3.79 -11.74
N GLY A 57 0.17 -3.11 -10.73
CA GLY A 57 0.47 -3.45 -9.35
C GLY A 57 -0.18 -2.54 -8.32
N LEU A 58 0.15 -2.79 -7.07
CA LEU A 58 -0.29 -1.99 -5.93
C LEU A 58 0.86 -1.17 -5.39
N HIS A 59 0.66 0.15 -5.38
CA HIS A 59 1.50 1.03 -4.60
C HIS A 59 0.95 1.06 -3.17
N LEU A 60 1.83 0.76 -2.22
CA LEU A 60 1.51 0.76 -0.80
C LEU A 60 2.39 1.80 -0.13
N ARG A 61 1.79 2.65 0.70
CA ARG A 61 2.50 3.64 1.49
C ARG A 61 2.07 3.56 2.95
N VAL A 62 3.03 3.66 3.85
CA VAL A 62 2.82 3.67 5.29
C VAL A 62 3.39 4.95 5.85
N GLU A 63 2.61 5.60 6.68
CA GLU A 63 2.96 6.80 7.43
C GLU A 63 2.66 6.58 8.90
N ALA A 64 3.59 6.90 9.80
CA ALA A 64 3.35 6.81 11.23
C ALA A 64 4.20 7.80 12.04
N GLU A 65 3.78 8.07 13.27
CA GLU A 65 4.48 8.96 14.19
C GLU A 65 5.59 8.24 14.98
N ASP A 66 5.48 6.93 15.17
CA ASP A 66 6.43 6.12 15.92
C ASP A 66 6.83 4.82 15.16
N PRO A 67 8.01 4.23 15.48
CA PRO A 67 8.50 3.03 14.80
C PRO A 67 7.62 1.79 14.99
N LEU A 68 6.97 1.63 16.16
CA LEU A 68 6.20 0.43 16.47
C LEU A 68 4.95 0.38 15.58
N THR A 69 4.20 1.49 15.51
CA THR A 69 3.06 1.64 14.60
C THR A 69 3.50 1.48 13.15
N PHE A 70 4.61 2.11 12.77
CA PHE A 70 5.17 2.01 11.42
C PHE A 70 5.46 0.57 10.98
N PHE A 71 6.22 -0.18 11.78
CA PHE A 71 6.55 -1.57 11.45
C PHE A 71 5.35 -2.51 11.60
N GLY A 72 4.43 -2.22 12.53
CA GLY A 72 3.17 -2.93 12.67
C GLY A 72 2.33 -2.87 11.39
N ILE A 73 2.07 -1.67 10.87
CA ILE A 73 1.30 -1.48 9.63
C ILE A 73 1.99 -2.14 8.43
N ARG A 74 3.32 -2.00 8.27
CA ARG A 74 4.07 -2.68 7.19
C ARG A 74 3.93 -4.20 7.25
N SER A 75 3.98 -4.77 8.45
CA SER A 75 3.85 -6.21 8.66
C SER A 75 2.44 -6.69 8.33
N LEU A 76 1.41 -5.94 8.76
CA LEU A 76 0.02 -6.22 8.43
C LEU A 76 -0.21 -6.19 6.91
N LEU A 77 0.28 -5.16 6.22
CA LEU A 77 0.18 -5.06 4.76
C LEU A 77 0.86 -6.23 4.06
N GLN A 78 2.05 -6.63 4.51
CA GLN A 78 2.75 -7.75 3.89
C GLN A 78 1.99 -9.07 4.09
N VAL A 79 1.53 -9.36 5.31
CA VAL A 79 0.78 -10.59 5.60
C VAL A 79 -0.54 -10.61 4.82
N SER A 80 -1.29 -9.51 4.82
CA SER A 80 -2.56 -9.42 4.09
C SER A 80 -2.37 -9.52 2.59
N LEU A 81 -1.30 -8.91 2.04
CA LEU A 81 -0.97 -9.04 0.63
C LEU A 81 -0.64 -10.48 0.25
N SER A 82 0.24 -11.15 1.00
CA SER A 82 0.59 -12.56 0.73
C SER A 82 -0.63 -13.49 0.76
N ARG A 83 -1.60 -13.19 1.64
CA ARG A 83 -2.88 -13.92 1.68
C ARG A 83 -3.77 -13.61 0.48
N ALA A 84 -3.83 -12.35 0.05
CA ALA A 84 -4.67 -11.93 -1.08
C ALA A 84 -4.14 -12.44 -2.43
N THR A 85 -2.83 -12.56 -2.59
CA THR A 85 -2.19 -12.99 -3.84
C THR A 85 -1.97 -14.51 -3.91
N ASN A 86 -2.20 -15.24 -2.81
CA ASN A 86 -1.72 -16.62 -2.63
C ASN A 86 -0.21 -16.78 -2.89
N ASP A 87 0.54 -15.69 -2.81
CA ASP A 87 1.97 -15.67 -3.04
C ASP A 87 2.71 -15.44 -1.72
N GLN A 88 3.45 -16.46 -1.30
CA GLN A 88 4.31 -16.41 -0.11
C GLN A 88 5.76 -16.02 -0.46
N SER A 89 6.08 -15.82 -1.74
CA SER A 89 7.46 -15.68 -2.21
C SER A 89 8.01 -14.26 -2.16
N GLY A 90 7.16 -13.24 -2.19
CA GLY A 90 7.60 -11.83 -2.24
C GLY A 90 7.67 -11.15 -0.87
N ARG A 91 8.88 -10.90 -0.36
CA ARG A 91 9.07 -9.87 0.66
C ARG A 91 8.94 -8.50 -0.01
N LEU A 92 8.12 -7.62 0.54
CA LEU A 92 7.99 -6.26 0.01
C LEU A 92 9.29 -5.50 0.25
N GLU A 93 9.86 -4.96 -0.82
CA GLU A 93 10.99 -4.04 -0.75
C GLU A 93 10.45 -2.64 -0.47
N TRP A 94 10.62 -2.19 0.77
CA TRP A 94 10.17 -0.88 1.22
C TRP A 94 11.29 0.15 1.07
N HIS A 95 10.95 1.30 0.50
CA HIS A 95 11.84 2.44 0.34
C HIS A 95 11.35 3.59 1.23
N ALA A 96 12.28 4.41 1.75
CA ALA A 96 11.89 5.65 2.40
C ALA A 96 11.16 6.53 1.38
N ALA A 97 9.99 7.08 1.74
CA ALA A 97 9.26 7.90 0.79
C ALA A 97 9.98 9.24 0.62
N SER A 98 10.60 9.45 -0.54
CA SER A 98 11.25 10.71 -0.90
C SER A 98 10.28 11.75 -1.47
N GLY A 99 8.99 11.39 -1.61
CA GLY A 99 7.98 12.18 -2.32
C GLY A 99 8.01 12.00 -3.84
N GLU A 100 9.06 11.39 -4.41
CA GLU A 100 9.25 11.30 -5.86
C GLU A 100 8.50 10.13 -6.53
N LEU A 101 8.18 9.04 -5.81
CA LEU A 101 7.44 7.90 -6.39
C LEU A 101 5.99 8.25 -6.73
N PHE A 102 5.39 9.22 -6.02
CA PHE A 102 4.06 9.76 -6.33
C PHE A 102 4.02 10.36 -7.75
N ASP A 103 5.13 10.95 -8.21
CA ASP A 103 5.25 11.60 -9.52
C ASP A 103 5.84 10.69 -10.61
N VAL A 104 6.75 9.78 -10.26
CA VAL A 104 7.48 8.95 -11.24
C VAL A 104 6.60 7.81 -11.79
N LEU A 105 5.78 7.17 -10.94
CA LEU A 105 4.94 6.06 -11.38
C LEU A 105 3.75 6.51 -12.24
N GLY A 106 3.25 7.74 -12.04
CA GLY A 106 2.28 8.35 -12.96
C GLY A 106 2.83 8.58 -14.38
N ARG A 107 4.16 8.73 -14.54
CA ARG A 107 4.79 8.95 -15.84
C ARG A 107 5.15 7.68 -16.59
N ARG A 108 5.47 6.57 -15.90
CA ARG A 108 5.82 5.29 -16.57
C ARG A 108 4.60 4.53 -17.12
N ALA A 109 3.46 4.58 -16.43
CA ALA A 109 2.21 3.98 -16.91
C ALA A 109 1.76 4.53 -18.28
N ARG A 110 2.18 5.75 -18.64
CA ARG A 110 1.85 6.38 -19.93
C ARG A 110 2.73 5.92 -21.10
N ARG A 111 3.82 5.19 -20.87
CA ARG A 111 4.79 4.78 -21.91
C ARG A 111 4.79 3.29 -22.26
N THR A 112 4.28 2.44 -21.40
CA THR A 112 4.18 1.00 -21.66
C THR A 112 2.74 0.59 -21.50
N GLY A 113 1.96 0.76 -22.58
CA GLY A 113 0.69 0.05 -22.73
C GLY A 113 1.01 -1.44 -22.86
N GLY A 114 0.52 -2.23 -21.92
CA GLY A 114 0.69 -3.68 -21.93
C GLY A 114 1.13 -4.22 -20.57
N CYS A 115 0.14 -4.41 -19.71
CA CYS A 115 0.00 -5.60 -18.89
C CYS A 115 -1.28 -6.29 -19.43
#